data_AF-A0A7X6U7M3-F1
#
_entry.id   AF-A0A7X6U7M3-F1
#
_cell.length_a   1.000
_cell.length_b   1.000
_cell.length_c   1.000
_cell.angle_alpha   90.00
_cell.angle_beta   90.00
_cell.angle_gamma   90.00
#
_symmetry.space_group_name_H-M   'P 1'
#
loop_
_entity.id
_entity.type
_entity.pdbx_description
1 polymer ?
#
loop_
_entity_poly.entity_id
_entity_poly.type
_entity_poly.pdbx_seq_one_letter_code
_entity_poly.pdbx_strand_id
1 'polypeptide(L)'
;MIFGDKSKKIETYAKKGKSAKIIPLLTDRKKDVRMSAIKALGNIGDDHCVNNLLLLLGDPDPEIRRQTAASLGDIGKDVCKTHLQSRVKQETDEKVLDAMHDSIMRISAKVGYVK
;
A
#
# COMPACT_ATOMS: atom_id res chain seq x y z
N MET A 1 8.53 20.02 -7.69
CA MET A 1 8.61 18.66 -8.27
C MET A 1 7.38 18.46 -9.14
N ILE A 2 7.56 18.34 -10.47
CA ILE A 2 6.45 18.24 -11.43
C ILE A 2 6.05 16.77 -11.51
N PHE A 3 5.11 16.37 -10.66
CA PHE A 3 4.40 15.10 -10.82
C PHE A 3 3.78 15.08 -12.22
N GLY A 4 4.19 14.11 -13.06
CA GLY A 4 3.68 13.97 -14.43
C GLY A 4 2.15 13.86 -14.47
N ASP A 5 1.54 14.10 -15.64
CA ASP A 5 0.07 14.13 -15.84
C ASP A 5 -0.69 13.01 -15.10
N LYS A 6 -0.15 11.79 -15.09
CA LYS A 6 -0.76 10.63 -14.39
C LYS A 6 -0.83 10.80 -12.86
N SER A 7 0.19 11.36 -12.21
CA SER A 7 0.19 11.56 -10.75
C SER A 7 -0.84 12.60 -10.30
N LYS A 8 -1.04 13.66 -11.09
CA LYS A 8 -2.13 14.63 -10.85
C LYS A 8 -3.51 13.97 -11.00
N LYS A 9 -3.66 13.09 -12.00
CA LYS A 9 -4.89 12.30 -12.19
C LYS A 9 -5.13 11.34 -11.02
N ILE A 10 -4.09 10.69 -10.48
CA ILE A 10 -4.18 9.84 -9.28
C ILE A 10 -4.75 10.62 -8.11
N GLU A 11 -4.20 11.81 -7.81
CA GLU A 11 -4.71 12.65 -6.72
C GLU A 11 -6.19 13.01 -6.92
N THR A 12 -6.57 13.33 -8.17
CA THR A 12 -7.96 13.63 -8.53
C THR A 12 -8.87 12.42 -8.34
N TYR A 13 -8.43 11.22 -8.72
CA TYR A 13 -9.19 9.98 -8.50
C TYR A 13 -9.28 9.65 -7.02
N ALA A 14 -8.22 9.88 -6.24
CA ALA A 14 -8.17 9.61 -4.81
C ALA A 14 -9.17 10.48 -4.04
N LYS A 15 -9.20 11.78 -4.32
CA LYS A 15 -10.19 12.72 -3.76
C LYS A 15 -11.64 12.33 -4.07
N LYS A 16 -11.86 11.59 -5.17
CA LYS A 16 -13.18 11.11 -5.60
C LYS A 16 -13.46 9.66 -5.20
N GLY A 17 -12.57 9.02 -4.41
CA GLY A 17 -12.71 7.61 -4.02
C GLY A 17 -12.68 6.61 -5.18
N LYS A 18 -12.11 6.98 -6.34
CA LYS A 18 -12.11 6.16 -7.57
C LYS A 18 -10.94 5.17 -7.59
N SER A 19 -10.88 4.27 -6.62
CA SER A 19 -9.87 3.20 -6.49
C SER A 19 -9.69 2.40 -7.79
N ALA A 20 -10.79 2.02 -8.46
CA ALA A 20 -10.78 1.28 -9.72
C ALA A 20 -10.03 1.99 -10.86
N LYS A 21 -9.91 3.32 -10.83
CA LYS A 21 -9.12 4.10 -11.81
C LYS A 21 -7.64 4.19 -11.44
N ILE A 22 -7.29 3.91 -10.19
CA ILE A 22 -5.91 3.96 -9.68
C ILE A 22 -5.25 2.59 -9.74
N ILE A 23 -5.98 1.50 -9.55
CA ILE A 23 -5.46 0.11 -9.60
C ILE A 23 -4.59 -0.15 -10.85
N PRO A 24 -4.99 0.22 -12.08
CA PRO A 24 -4.15 -0.02 -13.26
C PRO A 24 -2.80 0.71 -13.26
N LEU A 25 -2.64 1.73 -12.41
CA LEU A 25 -1.41 2.53 -12.31
C LEU A 25 -0.39 1.93 -11.36
N LEU A 26 -0.75 0.86 -10.65
CA LEU A 26 0.16 0.08 -9.81
C LEU A 26 1.26 -0.61 -10.62
N THR A 27 1.05 -0.86 -11.91
CA THR A 27 2.03 -1.50 -12.81
C THR A 27 2.65 -0.52 -13.80
N ASP A 28 2.52 0.80 -13.56
CA ASP A 28 3.11 1.80 -14.44
C ASP A 28 4.64 1.68 -14.46
N ARG A 29 5.22 1.92 -15.65
CA ARG A 29 6.68 1.87 -15.85
C ARG A 29 7.42 2.87 -14.95
N LYS A 30 6.81 4.01 -14.65
CA LYS A 30 7.40 5.03 -13.79
C LYS A 30 7.16 4.70 -12.32
N LYS A 31 8.25 4.54 -11.55
CA LYS A 31 8.23 4.32 -10.10
C LYS A 31 7.36 5.36 -9.37
N ASP A 32 7.50 6.64 -9.72
CA ASP A 32 6.73 7.73 -9.09
C ASP A 32 5.22 7.57 -9.26
N VAL A 33 4.77 7.03 -10.40
CA VAL A 33 3.35 6.78 -10.67
C VAL A 33 2.88 5.61 -9.82
N ARG A 34 3.66 4.53 -9.73
CA ARG A 34 3.36 3.39 -8.83
C ARG A 34 3.27 3.84 -7.38
N MET A 35 4.27 4.57 -6.88
CA MET A 35 4.31 5.12 -5.52
C MET A 35 3.09 6.00 -5.24
N SER A 36 2.74 6.89 -6.18
CA SER A 36 1.55 7.74 -6.07
C SER A 36 0.28 6.91 -5.98
N ALA A 37 0.17 5.85 -6.80
CA ALA A 37 -1.00 4.97 -6.84
C ALA A 37 -1.14 4.17 -5.54
N ILE A 38 -0.05 3.58 -5.04
CA ILE A 38 -0.02 2.81 -3.78
C ILE A 38 -0.49 3.70 -2.62
N LYS A 39 0.12 4.88 -2.47
CA LYS A 39 -0.23 5.84 -1.42
C LYS A 39 -1.69 6.29 -1.51
N ALA A 40 -2.16 6.59 -2.72
CA ALA A 40 -3.54 6.99 -2.94
C ALA A 40 -4.53 5.90 -2.54
N LEU A 41 -4.26 4.64 -2.90
CA LEU A 41 -5.12 3.52 -2.54
C LEU A 41 -5.14 3.26 -1.03
N GLY A 42 -3.99 3.36 -0.36
CA GLY A 42 -3.91 3.29 1.10
C GLY A 42 -4.78 4.35 1.78
N ASN A 43 -4.70 5.59 1.30
CA ASN A 43 -5.49 6.71 1.83
C ASN A 43 -6.99 6.58 1.57
N ILE A 44 -7.39 5.96 0.46
CA ILE A 44 -8.81 5.70 0.16
C ILE A 44 -9.36 4.64 1.12
N GLY A 45 -8.56 3.63 1.49
CA GLY A 45 -8.99 2.58 2.41
C GLY A 45 -9.95 1.57 1.78
N ASP A 46 -9.98 1.45 0.45
CA ASP A 46 -10.91 0.54 -0.25
C ASP A 46 -10.39 -0.91 -0.28
N ASP A 47 -11.17 -1.83 0.28
CA ASP A 47 -10.84 -3.25 0.37
C ASP A 47 -10.62 -3.91 -1.01
N HIS A 48 -11.24 -3.41 -2.07
CA HIS A 48 -11.11 -3.98 -3.42
C HIS A 48 -9.68 -3.88 -3.97
N CYS A 49 -8.85 -2.98 -3.43
CA CYS A 49 -7.47 -2.84 -3.88
C CYS A 49 -6.47 -3.71 -3.10
N VAL A 50 -6.88 -4.33 -2.00
CA VAL A 50 -5.98 -5.09 -1.10
C VAL A 50 -5.23 -6.18 -1.85
N ASN A 51 -5.92 -7.02 -2.63
CA ASN A 51 -5.27 -8.10 -3.39
C ASN A 51 -4.24 -7.57 -4.40
N ASN A 52 -4.50 -6.40 -5.01
CA ASN A 52 -3.56 -5.78 -5.93
C ASN A 52 -2.32 -5.28 -5.18
N LEU A 53 -2.50 -4.64 -4.02
CA LEU A 53 -1.41 -4.18 -3.18
C LEU A 53 -0.56 -5.34 -2.64
N LEU A 54 -1.17 -6.46 -2.25
CA LEU A 54 -0.45 -7.63 -1.76
C LEU A 54 0.59 -8.16 -2.77
N LEU A 55 0.30 -8.08 -4.08
CA LEU A 55 1.25 -8.47 -5.13
C LEU A 55 2.51 -7.60 -5.14
N LEU A 56 2.42 -6.32 -4.77
CA LEU A 56 3.56 -5.40 -4.75
C LEU A 56 4.50 -5.62 -3.56
N LEU A 57 4.13 -6.47 -2.59
CA LEU A 57 5.08 -6.94 -1.57
C LEU A 57 6.17 -7.87 -2.15
N GLY A 58 6.03 -8.28 -3.42
CA GLY A 58 7.06 -8.99 -4.18
C GLY A 58 7.81 -8.11 -5.19
N ASP A 59 7.57 -6.79 -5.22
CA ASP A 59 8.23 -5.90 -6.17
C ASP A 59 9.76 -5.90 -5.98
N PRO A 60 10.57 -5.92 -7.05
CA PRO A 60 12.03 -5.92 -6.92
C PRO A 60 12.56 -4.65 -6.21
N ASP A 61 11.85 -3.52 -6.30
CA ASP A 61 12.23 -2.27 -5.66
C ASP A 61 11.79 -2.24 -4.19
N PRO A 62 12.73 -2.22 -3.22
CA PRO A 62 12.39 -2.20 -1.80
C PRO A 62 11.53 -1.01 -1.39
N GLU A 63 11.66 0.13 -2.07
CA GLU A 63 10.85 1.31 -1.75
C GLU A 63 9.37 1.10 -2.12
N ILE A 64 9.11 0.37 -3.21
CA ILE A 64 7.74 -0.03 -3.57
C ILE A 64 7.18 -0.99 -2.52
N ARG A 65 7.97 -1.98 -2.09
CA ARG A 65 7.54 -2.92 -1.03
C ARG A 65 7.26 -2.20 0.28
N ARG A 66 8.13 -1.28 0.69
CA ARG A 66 7.99 -0.45 1.90
C ARG A 66 6.71 0.38 1.88
N GLN A 67 6.48 1.11 0.79
CA GLN A 67 5.28 1.94 0.63
C GLN A 67 4.01 1.08 0.56
N THR A 68 4.09 -0.10 -0.05
CA THR A 68 2.99 -1.07 -0.09
C THR A 68 2.63 -1.57 1.29
N ALA A 69 3.63 -1.95 2.10
CA ALA A 69 3.41 -2.38 3.48
C ALA A 69 2.71 -1.27 4.30
N ALA A 70 3.22 -0.04 4.22
CA ALA A 70 2.62 1.11 4.90
C ALA A 70 1.15 1.35 4.47
N SER A 71 0.86 1.30 3.17
CA SER A 71 -0.50 1.51 2.65
C SER A 71 -1.47 0.37 3.04
N LEU A 72 -0.99 -0.87 3.14
CA LEU A 72 -1.78 -1.97 3.70
C LEU A 72 -2.08 -1.76 5.20
N GLY A 73 -1.15 -1.18 5.94
CA GLY A 73 -1.35 -0.73 7.33
C GLY A 73 -2.39 0.38 7.46
N ASP A 74 -2.39 1.34 6.52
CA ASP A 74 -3.38 2.42 6.47
C ASP A 74 -4.80 1.88 6.23
N ILE A 75 -4.94 0.93 5.29
CA ILE A 75 -6.21 0.22 5.01
C ILE A 75 -6.73 -0.50 6.27
N GLY A 76 -5.84 -1.09 7.08
CA GLY A 76 -6.20 -1.48 8.44
C GLY A 76 -6.96 -2.81 8.58
N LYS A 77 -6.99 -3.66 7.55
CA LYS A 77 -7.78 -4.91 7.54
C LYS A 77 -6.97 -6.08 8.10
N ASP A 78 -7.65 -7.02 8.76
CA ASP A 78 -7.02 -8.23 9.31
C ASP A 78 -6.31 -9.07 8.24
N VAL A 79 -6.90 -9.16 7.04
CA VAL A 79 -6.27 -9.86 5.91
C VAL A 79 -4.90 -9.25 5.56
N CYS A 80 -4.74 -7.92 5.66
CA CYS A 80 -3.46 -7.26 5.44
C CYS A 80 -2.43 -7.72 6.48
N LYS A 81 -2.82 -7.77 7.75
CA LYS A 81 -1.96 -8.22 8.85
C LYS A 81 -1.46 -9.64 8.62
N THR A 82 -2.36 -10.58 8.32
CA THR A 82 -1.98 -11.99 8.08
C THR A 82 -0.97 -12.13 6.94
N HIS A 83 -1.15 -11.38 5.86
CA HIS A 83 -0.22 -11.43 4.74
C HIS A 83 1.12 -10.76 5.05
N LEU A 84 1.12 -9.61 5.74
CA LEU A 84 2.35 -8.95 6.18
C LEU A 84 3.17 -9.87 7.11
N GLN A 85 2.52 -10.50 8.09
CA GLN A 85 3.18 -11.48 8.98
C GLN A 85 3.80 -12.65 8.22
N SER A 86 3.13 -13.12 7.17
CA SER A 86 3.66 -14.19 6.32
C SER A 86 4.85 -13.72 5.50
N ARG A 87 4.82 -12.49 4.99
CA ARG A 87 5.84 -11.92 4.11
C ARG A 87 7.12 -11.53 4.83
N VAL A 88 7.05 -11.09 6.09
CA VAL A 88 8.21 -10.72 6.92
C VAL A 88 9.31 -11.79 6.88
N LYS A 89 8.96 -13.07 6.85
CA LYS A 89 9.92 -14.20 6.82
C LYS A 89 10.82 -14.26 5.58
N GLN A 90 10.43 -13.57 4.51
CA GLN A 90 11.10 -13.60 3.21
C GLN A 90 11.59 -12.21 2.78
N GLU A 91 11.41 -11.20 3.63
CA GLU A 91 11.91 -9.86 3.39
C GLU A 91 13.32 -9.71 3.95
N THR A 92 14.20 -9.07 3.19
CA THR A 92 15.61 -8.88 3.55
C THR A 92 15.96 -7.42 3.76
N ASP A 93 15.15 -6.49 3.23
CA ASP A 93 15.36 -5.07 3.42
C ASP A 93 14.84 -4.61 4.79
N GLU A 94 15.73 -4.09 5.62
CA GLU A 94 15.42 -3.66 6.99
C GLU A 94 14.33 -2.58 7.05
N LYS A 95 14.34 -1.63 6.10
CA LYS A 95 13.33 -0.56 6.09
C LYS A 95 11.97 -1.08 5.70
N VAL A 96 11.92 -2.10 4.84
CA VAL A 96 10.67 -2.79 4.52
C VAL A 96 10.18 -3.58 5.73
N LEU A 97 11.06 -4.29 6.43
CA LEU A 97 10.72 -5.01 7.67
C LEU A 97 10.14 -4.07 8.73
N ASP A 98 10.77 -2.92 8.96
CA ASP A 98 10.27 -1.92 9.90
C ASP A 98 8.86 -1.45 9.52
N ALA A 99 8.63 -1.14 8.25
CA ALA A 99 7.32 -0.74 7.76
C ALA A 99 6.27 -1.85 7.89
N MET A 100 6.64 -3.11 7.67
CA MET A 100 5.76 -4.26 7.86
C MET A 100 5.38 -4.43 9.34
N HIS A 101 6.36 -4.35 10.25
CA HIS A 101 6.13 -4.47 11.69
C HIS A 101 5.25 -3.33 12.23
N ASP A 102 5.55 -2.08 11.87
CA ASP A 102 4.72 -0.92 12.23
C ASP A 102 3.28 -1.10 11.74
N SER A 103 3.10 -1.51 10.48
CA SER A 103 1.78 -1.75 9.90
C SER A 103 1.01 -2.86 10.62
N ILE A 104 1.67 -3.98 10.96
CA ILE A 104 1.09 -5.07 11.74
C ILE A 104 0.65 -4.59 13.14
N MET A 105 1.48 -3.78 13.80
CA MET A 105 1.17 -3.22 15.11
C MET A 105 -0.04 -2.29 15.03
N ARG A 106 -0.06 -1.37 14.06
CA ARG A 106 -1.17 -0.42 13.82
C ARG A 106 -2.49 -1.13 13.53
N ILE A 107 -2.49 -2.17 12.70
CA ILE A 107 -3.69 -2.99 12.43
C ILE A 107 -4.16 -3.67 13.72
N SER A 108 -3.24 -4.29 14.47
CA SER A 108 -3.57 -4.99 15.73
C SER A 108 -4.16 -4.05 16.79
N ALA A 109 -3.62 -2.83 16.90
CA ALA A 109 -4.11 -1.82 17.82
C ALA A 109 -5.55 -1.40 17.47
N LYS A 110 -5.90 -1.25 16.19
CA LYS A 110 -7.26 -0.87 15.77
C LYS A 110 -8.30 -1.95 16.08
N VAL A 111 -7.94 -3.23 15.95
CA VAL A 111 -8.85 -4.37 16.19
C VAL A 111 -9.11 -4.59 17.67
N GLY A 112 -8.14 -4.27 18.54
CA GLY A 112 -8.27 -4.41 20.00
C GLY A 112 -9.21 -3.40 20.70
N TYR A 113 -9.80 -2.44 19.99
CA TYR A 113 -10.71 -1.44 20.57
C TYR A 113 -12.20 -1.81 20.54
N VAL A 114 -12.56 -3.00 20.03
CA VAL A 114 -13.96 -3.46 20.10
C VAL A 114 -14.20 -4.05 21.50
N LYS A 115 -14.68 -3.22 22.42
CA LYS A 115 -15.40 -3.66 23.63
C LYS A 115 -16.86 -3.89 23.30
#